data_AF-A0A1S9B0T7-F1
#
_entry.id   AF-A0A1S9B0T7-F1
#
_cell.length_a   1.000
_cell.length_b   1.000
_cell.length_c   1.000
_cell.angle_alpha   90.00
_cell.angle_beta   90.00
_cell.angle_gamma   90.00
#
_symmetry.space_group_name_H-M   'P 1'
#
loop_
_entity.id
_entity.type
_entity.pdbx_description
1 polymer ?
#
loop_
_entity_poly.entity_id
_entity_poly.type
_entity_poly.pdbx_seq_one_letter_code
_entity_poly.pdbx_strand_id
1 'polypeptide(L)'
;MSATLFQQLLHGAFRQEAADYLPHTDLQAYSDLQRAAPREQGFRFERVRLLVAMSLMKALADLGDHEESRQVLQVLHKALKAKSADQIDAVITKEAHHFERLYTDLYVNDEGEQLLHLFERTLDADSIPAMDAVIQEAAELVDDLDFDAPHEDDED
;
A
#
# COMPACT_ATOMS: atom_id res chain seq x y z
N MET A 1 -15.35 -11.09 4.10
CA MET A 1 -15.43 -9.63 3.85
C MET A 1 -14.08 -9.07 3.46
N SER A 2 -13.02 -9.35 4.23
CA SER A 2 -11.66 -8.84 3.99
C SER A 2 -11.11 -9.06 2.57
N ALA A 3 -11.38 -10.20 1.92
CA ALA A 3 -10.94 -10.44 0.54
C ALA A 3 -11.58 -9.48 -0.49
N THR A 4 -12.85 -9.11 -0.27
CA THR A 4 -13.56 -8.16 -1.13
C THR A 4 -13.08 -6.74 -0.87
N LEU A 5 -12.91 -6.36 0.40
CA LEU A 5 -12.36 -5.05 0.78
C LEU A 5 -10.93 -4.85 0.27
N PHE A 6 -10.11 -5.90 0.34
CA PHE A 6 -8.77 -5.89 -0.25
C PHE A 6 -8.80 -5.63 -1.76
N GLN A 7 -9.72 -6.27 -2.49
CA GLN A 7 -9.89 -6.00 -3.90
C GLN A 7 -10.39 -4.57 -4.15
N GLN A 8 -11.34 -4.08 -3.36
CA GLN A 8 -11.83 -2.71 -3.46
C GLN A 8 -10.70 -1.70 -3.24
N LEU A 9 -9.86 -1.89 -2.21
CA LEU A 9 -8.68 -1.07 -1.96
C LEU A 9 -7.74 -1.06 -3.18
N LEU A 10 -7.39 -2.22 -3.73
CA LEU A 10 -6.49 -2.27 -4.90
C LEU A 10 -7.09 -1.56 -6.12
N HIS A 11 -8.39 -1.75 -6.39
CA HIS A 11 -9.04 -1.07 -7.51
C HIS A 11 -9.19 0.44 -7.27
N GLY A 12 -9.49 0.85 -6.04
CA GLY A 12 -9.62 2.26 -5.66
C GLY A 12 -8.30 3.00 -5.77
N ALA A 13 -7.21 2.41 -5.27
CA ALA A 13 -5.89 3.04 -5.30
C ALA A 13 -5.28 3.07 -6.71
N PHE A 14 -5.41 2.00 -7.49
CA PHE A 14 -4.77 1.90 -8.80
C PHE A 14 -5.66 2.31 -9.98
N ARG A 15 -6.98 2.50 -9.77
CA ARG A 15 -7.96 2.97 -10.75
C ARG A 15 -7.74 2.36 -12.15
N GLN A 16 -7.36 3.18 -13.13
CA GLN A 16 -7.13 2.77 -14.52
C GLN A 16 -5.73 2.19 -14.77
N GLU A 17 -4.79 2.40 -13.83
CA GLU A 17 -3.39 1.97 -13.91
C GLU A 17 -3.17 0.57 -13.31
N ALA A 18 -4.22 -0.10 -12.82
CA ALA A 18 -4.10 -1.42 -12.20
C ALA A 18 -3.38 -2.43 -13.10
N ALA A 19 -3.56 -2.36 -14.42
CA ALA A 19 -2.90 -3.28 -15.36
C ALA A 19 -1.36 -3.10 -15.42
N ASP A 20 -0.86 -1.90 -15.11
CA ASP A 20 0.57 -1.57 -15.17
C ASP A 20 1.33 -1.99 -13.90
N TYR A 21 0.61 -2.10 -12.78
CA TYR A 21 1.18 -2.40 -11.47
C TYR A 21 0.78 -3.77 -10.91
N LEU A 22 -0.41 -4.26 -11.23
CA LEU A 22 -1.04 -5.39 -10.56
C LEU A 22 -1.48 -6.46 -11.58
N PRO A 23 -0.71 -7.55 -11.76
CA PRO A 23 -1.22 -8.73 -12.45
C PRO A 23 -2.43 -9.32 -11.71
N HIS A 24 -3.30 -10.03 -12.44
CA HIS A 24 -4.51 -10.65 -11.89
C HIS A 24 -4.28 -11.52 -10.64
N THR A 25 -3.10 -12.12 -10.49
CA THR A 25 -2.73 -12.91 -9.32
C THR A 25 -2.68 -12.07 -8.04
N ASP A 26 -2.34 -10.80 -8.13
CA ASP A 26 -2.22 -9.92 -6.97
C ASP A 26 -3.58 -9.50 -6.44
N LEU A 27 -4.58 -9.37 -7.31
CA LEU A 27 -5.99 -9.18 -6.93
C LEU A 27 -6.55 -10.38 -6.12
N GLN A 28 -5.91 -11.54 -6.20
CA GLN A 28 -6.32 -12.76 -5.49
C GLN A 28 -5.45 -13.06 -4.26
N ALA A 29 -4.40 -12.27 -4.00
CA ALA A 29 -3.39 -12.55 -2.98
C ALA A 29 -3.99 -12.79 -1.59
N TYR A 30 -5.00 -12.02 -1.20
CA TYR A 30 -5.66 -12.20 0.09
C TYR A 30 -6.47 -13.51 0.16
N SER A 31 -7.20 -13.87 -0.90
CA SER A 31 -7.90 -15.17 -0.96
C SER A 31 -6.92 -16.34 -0.91
N ASP A 32 -5.75 -16.17 -1.54
CA ASP A 32 -4.67 -17.15 -1.55
C ASP A 32 -4.03 -17.31 -0.17
N LEU A 33 -3.84 -16.21 0.57
CA LEU A 33 -3.38 -16.24 1.96
C LEU A 33 -4.34 -17.05 2.84
N GLN A 34 -5.65 -16.82 2.72
CA GLN A 34 -6.66 -17.52 3.53
C GLN A 34 -6.68 -19.03 3.28
N ARG A 35 -6.37 -19.47 2.06
CA ARG A 35 -6.36 -20.89 1.67
C ARG A 35 -5.01 -21.56 1.88
N ALA A 36 -3.98 -20.80 2.22
CA ALA A 36 -2.62 -21.30 2.31
C ALA A 36 -2.42 -22.24 3.49
N ALA A 37 -1.59 -23.26 3.27
CA ALA A 37 -1.09 -24.08 4.37
C ALA A 37 -0.24 -23.22 5.33
N PRO A 38 -0.20 -23.53 6.65
CA PRO A 38 0.51 -22.71 7.64
C PRO A 38 1.96 -22.37 7.27
N ARG A 39 2.69 -23.32 6.66
CA ARG A 39 4.08 -23.13 6.22
C ARG A 39 4.26 -22.08 5.11
N GLU A 40 3.20 -21.75 4.38
CA GLU A 40 3.20 -20.79 3.26
C GLU A 40 2.58 -19.44 3.66
N GLN A 41 1.90 -19.39 4.81
CA GLN A 41 1.17 -18.21 5.24
C GLN A 41 2.09 -17.02 5.48
N GLY A 42 3.28 -17.21 6.04
CA GLY A 42 4.22 -16.10 6.28
C GLY A 42 4.56 -15.33 5.01
N PHE A 43 5.03 -16.02 3.96
CA PHE A 43 5.35 -15.36 2.70
C PHE A 43 4.12 -14.75 2.00
N ARG A 44 2.97 -15.43 2.04
CA ARG A 44 1.73 -14.88 1.44
C ARG A 44 1.20 -13.68 2.21
N PHE A 45 1.41 -13.64 3.52
CA PHE A 45 1.08 -12.50 4.36
C PHE A 45 1.93 -11.29 3.98
N GLU A 46 3.25 -11.47 3.80
CA GLU A 46 4.12 -10.40 3.31
C GLU A 46 3.69 -9.88 1.92
N ARG A 47 3.23 -10.76 1.03
CA ARG A 47 2.66 -10.31 -0.27
C ARG A 47 1.43 -9.43 -0.10
N VAL A 48 0.52 -9.79 0.80
CA VAL A 48 -0.67 -8.96 1.12
C VAL A 48 -0.22 -7.63 1.73
N ARG A 49 0.69 -7.66 2.71
CA ARG A 49 1.24 -6.46 3.34
C ARG A 49 1.83 -5.49 2.31
N LEU A 50 2.63 -6.00 1.36
CA LEU A 50 3.18 -5.20 0.27
C LEU A 50 2.09 -4.56 -0.60
N LEU A 51 1.05 -5.31 -0.97
CA LEU A 51 -0.03 -4.81 -1.83
C LEU A 51 -0.87 -3.72 -1.14
N VAL A 52 -1.13 -3.87 0.15
CA VAL A 52 -1.79 -2.83 0.97
C VAL A 52 -0.91 -1.59 1.06
N ALA A 53 0.36 -1.76 1.40
CA ALA A 53 1.35 -0.68 1.48
C ALA A 53 1.48 0.08 0.15
N MET A 54 1.52 -0.64 -0.98
CA MET A 54 1.54 -0.05 -2.31
C MET A 54 0.29 0.77 -2.60
N SER A 55 -0.89 0.28 -2.19
CA SER A 55 -2.16 0.99 -2.41
C SER A 55 -2.17 2.34 -1.68
N LEU A 56 -1.69 2.36 -0.42
CA LEU A 56 -1.58 3.57 0.38
C LEU A 56 -0.58 4.58 -0.20
N MET A 57 0.58 4.11 -0.65
CA MET A 57 1.58 4.99 -1.29
C MET A 57 1.11 5.51 -2.65
N LYS A 58 0.34 4.72 -3.41
CA LYS A 58 -0.26 5.19 -4.66
C LYS A 58 -1.32 6.27 -4.40
N ALA A 59 -2.21 6.05 -3.43
CA ALA A 59 -3.20 7.05 -3.04
C ALA A 59 -2.52 8.35 -2.57
N LEU A 60 -1.46 8.24 -1.75
CA LEU A 60 -0.70 9.40 -1.30
C LEU A 60 -0.05 10.14 -2.48
N ALA A 61 0.57 9.41 -3.42
CA ALA A 61 1.19 9.99 -4.62
C ALA A 61 0.21 10.68 -5.57
N ASP A 62 -1.07 10.32 -5.50
CA ASP A 62 -2.14 10.88 -6.31
C ASP A 62 -2.81 12.08 -5.63
N LEU A 63 -2.80 12.16 -4.28
CA LEU A 63 -3.37 13.26 -3.49
C LEU A 63 -2.48 14.51 -3.44
N GLY A 64 -1.21 14.36 -3.72
CA GLY A 64 -0.26 15.47 -3.80
C GLY A 64 0.92 14.91 -4.55
N ASP A 65 1.55 15.69 -5.43
CA ASP A 65 2.66 15.26 -6.29
C ASP A 65 3.94 14.94 -5.48
N HIS A 66 3.81 14.01 -4.53
CA HIS A 66 4.76 13.64 -3.50
C HIS A 66 5.74 12.64 -4.12
N GLU A 67 6.85 13.16 -4.61
CA GLU A 67 7.91 12.35 -5.23
C GLU A 67 8.34 11.16 -4.34
N GLU A 68 8.35 11.35 -3.02
CA GLU A 68 8.92 10.36 -2.10
C GLU A 68 7.97 9.18 -1.92
N SER A 69 6.66 9.42 -1.93
CA SER A 69 5.65 8.36 -1.97
C SER A 69 5.76 7.52 -3.26
N ARG A 70 6.09 8.14 -4.41
CA ARG A 70 6.34 7.42 -5.67
C ARG A 70 7.61 6.59 -5.62
N GLN A 71 8.67 7.10 -5.00
CA GLN A 71 9.91 6.33 -4.80
C GLN A 71 9.65 5.10 -3.92
N VAL A 72 8.95 5.27 -2.79
CA VAL A 72 8.57 4.16 -1.91
C VAL A 72 7.67 3.16 -2.65
N LEU A 73 6.68 3.62 -3.41
CA LEU A 73 5.84 2.78 -4.26
C LEU A 73 6.67 1.93 -5.24
N GLN A 74 7.68 2.51 -5.88
CA GLN A 74 8.59 1.77 -6.77
C GLN A 74 9.39 0.69 -6.03
N VAL A 75 9.86 0.98 -4.82
CA VAL A 75 10.56 0.00 -3.99
C VAL A 75 9.65 -1.17 -3.63
N LEU A 76 8.42 -0.88 -3.20
CA LEU A 76 7.42 -1.91 -2.86
C LEU A 76 7.05 -2.76 -4.09
N HIS A 77 6.84 -2.12 -5.25
CA HIS A 77 6.58 -2.83 -6.50
C HIS A 77 7.76 -3.72 -6.93
N LYS A 78 9.01 -3.30 -6.68
CA LYS A 78 10.19 -4.14 -6.88
C LYS A 78 10.21 -5.32 -5.90
N ALA A 79 9.85 -5.10 -4.64
CA ALA A 79 9.78 -6.15 -3.62
C ALA A 79 8.70 -7.19 -3.95
N LEU A 80 7.60 -6.80 -4.59
CA LEU A 80 6.51 -7.71 -5.00
C LEU A 80 6.97 -8.83 -5.96
N LYS A 81 8.10 -8.63 -6.67
CA LYS A 81 8.74 -9.61 -7.56
C LYS A 81 9.58 -10.66 -6.82
N ALA A 82 9.77 -10.49 -5.51
CA ALA A 82 10.49 -11.44 -4.67
C ALA A 82 9.78 -12.80 -4.59
N LYS A 83 10.56 -13.85 -4.35
CA LYS A 83 10.09 -15.25 -4.23
C LYS A 83 10.13 -15.78 -2.80
N SER A 84 10.57 -14.96 -1.83
CA SER A 84 10.63 -15.29 -0.41
C SER A 84 10.58 -14.02 0.45
N ALA A 85 10.27 -14.17 1.74
CA ALA A 85 10.31 -13.08 2.71
C ALA A 85 11.72 -12.48 2.80
N ASP A 86 12.77 -13.31 2.89
CA ASP A 86 14.16 -12.83 2.89
C ASP A 86 14.52 -11.95 1.69
N GLN A 87 13.93 -12.23 0.52
CA GLN A 87 14.15 -11.41 -0.68
C GLN A 87 13.38 -10.09 -0.62
N ILE A 88 12.19 -10.07 -0.01
CA ILE A 88 11.46 -8.83 0.28
C ILE A 88 12.33 -7.98 1.21
N ASP A 89 12.77 -8.54 2.34
CA ASP A 89 13.59 -7.84 3.33
C ASP A 89 14.88 -7.28 2.73
N ALA A 90 15.54 -8.06 1.86
CA ALA A 90 16.74 -7.60 1.17
C ALA A 90 16.47 -6.41 0.23
N VAL A 91 15.32 -6.38 -0.45
CA VAL A 91 14.92 -5.23 -1.29
C VAL A 91 14.60 -4.02 -0.42
N ILE A 92 13.80 -4.18 0.63
CA ILE A 92 13.40 -3.08 1.53
C ILE A 92 14.62 -2.49 2.23
N THR A 93 15.47 -3.32 2.82
CA THR A 93 16.68 -2.88 3.54
C THR A 93 17.64 -2.12 2.64
N LYS A 94 17.82 -2.59 1.39
CA LYS A 94 18.70 -1.92 0.42
C LYS A 94 18.23 -0.50 0.10
N GLU A 95 16.94 -0.28 0.11
CA GLU A 95 16.30 0.96 -0.34
C GLU A 95 15.67 1.74 0.85
N ALA A 96 16.07 1.42 2.09
CA ALA A 96 15.46 1.94 3.32
C ALA A 96 15.45 3.47 3.42
N HIS A 97 16.46 4.12 2.85
CA HIS A 97 16.56 5.59 2.81
C HIS A 97 15.35 6.28 2.17
N HIS A 98 14.64 5.64 1.22
CA HIS A 98 13.40 6.21 0.65
C HIS A 98 12.27 6.28 1.70
N PHE A 99 12.19 5.29 2.59
CA PHE A 99 11.21 5.28 3.67
C PHE A 99 11.53 6.31 4.74
N GLU A 100 12.82 6.51 5.05
CA GLU A 100 13.25 7.56 5.99
C GLU A 100 12.89 8.97 5.49
N ARG A 101 13.06 9.20 4.18
CA ARG A 101 12.71 10.49 3.55
C ARG A 101 11.21 10.75 3.49
N LEU A 102 10.39 9.69 3.40
CA LEU A 102 8.94 9.81 3.39
C LEU A 102 8.43 10.67 4.55
N TYR A 103 8.99 10.53 5.76
CA TYR A 103 8.54 11.28 6.94
C TYR A 103 9.24 12.62 7.16
N THR A 104 10.21 12.98 6.30
CA THR A 104 11.03 14.18 6.50
C THR A 104 10.49 15.40 5.75
N ASP A 105 9.92 15.18 4.56
CA ASP A 105 9.62 16.27 3.60
C ASP A 105 8.11 16.43 3.28
N LEU A 106 7.22 15.88 4.11
CA LEU A 106 5.78 15.89 3.84
C LEU A 106 5.04 17.05 4.51
N TYR A 107 4.62 18.02 3.70
CA TYR A 107 3.39 18.78 3.97
C TYR A 107 2.23 17.92 3.47
N VAL A 108 1.57 17.20 4.38
CA VAL A 108 0.33 16.47 4.09
C VAL A 108 -0.85 17.22 4.70
N ASN A 109 -1.96 17.24 3.97
CA ASN A 109 -3.27 17.55 4.54
C ASN A 109 -3.74 16.38 5.44
N ASP A 110 -4.90 16.55 6.08
CA ASP A 110 -5.46 15.56 7.01
C ASP A 110 -5.61 14.17 6.36
N GLU A 111 -5.94 14.10 5.07
CA GLU A 111 -6.04 12.85 4.32
C GLU A 111 -4.67 12.17 4.12
N GLY A 112 -3.65 12.95 3.76
CA GLY A 112 -2.29 12.44 3.60
C GLY A 112 -1.69 11.92 4.91
N GLU A 113 -1.97 12.59 6.04
CA GLU A 113 -1.57 12.10 7.37
C GLU A 113 -2.25 10.76 7.70
N GLN A 114 -3.54 10.61 7.41
CA GLN A 114 -4.26 9.36 7.61
C GLN A 114 -3.69 8.21 6.77
N LEU A 115 -3.33 8.47 5.51
CA LEU A 115 -2.68 7.47 4.65
C LEU A 115 -1.31 7.04 5.19
N LEU A 116 -0.50 7.99 5.66
CA LEU A 116 0.80 7.67 6.29
C LEU A 116 0.61 6.84 7.55
N HIS A 117 -0.37 7.20 8.39
CA HIS A 117 -0.67 6.44 9.60
C HIS A 117 -1.10 4.99 9.28
N LEU A 118 -1.96 4.80 8.28
CA LEU A 118 -2.34 3.47 7.81
C LEU A 118 -1.15 2.72 7.21
N PHE A 119 -0.23 3.43 6.57
CA PHE A 119 0.98 2.84 6.01
C PHE A 119 1.91 2.33 7.12
N GLU A 120 2.17 3.11 8.16
CA GLU A 120 2.91 2.67 9.35
C GLU A 120 2.26 1.42 9.97
N ARG A 121 0.95 1.46 10.19
CA ARG A 121 0.20 0.31 10.72
C ARG A 121 0.28 -0.92 9.82
N THR A 122 0.38 -0.73 8.50
CA THR A 122 0.58 -1.84 7.55
C THR A 122 1.94 -2.50 7.78
N LEU A 123 2.99 -1.72 7.99
CA LEU A 123 4.34 -2.23 8.27
C LEU A 123 4.39 -2.97 9.61
N ASP A 124 3.69 -2.45 10.63
CA ASP A 124 3.65 -3.03 11.97
C ASP A 124 2.70 -4.23 12.12
N ALA A 125 1.71 -4.38 11.24
CA ALA A 125 0.69 -5.42 11.35
C ALA A 125 1.29 -6.81 11.19
N ASP A 126 1.47 -7.56 12.27
CA ASP A 126 2.15 -8.87 12.33
C ASP A 126 1.21 -10.08 12.22
N SER A 127 -0.08 -9.84 11.99
CA SER A 127 -1.11 -10.87 11.99
C SER A 127 -2.24 -10.55 11.02
N ILE A 128 -2.95 -11.59 10.57
CA ILE A 128 -4.11 -11.45 9.68
C ILE A 128 -5.19 -10.53 10.27
N PRO A 129 -5.59 -10.64 11.55
CA PRO A 129 -6.59 -9.73 12.11
C PRO A 129 -6.14 -8.26 12.16
N ALA A 130 -4.85 -8.00 12.43
CA ALA A 130 -4.32 -6.64 12.39
C ALA A 130 -4.36 -6.08 10.96
N MET A 131 -3.97 -6.89 9.97
CA MET A 131 -4.03 -6.53 8.56
C MET A 131 -5.47 -6.31 8.08
N ASP A 132 -6.44 -7.10 8.56
CA ASP A 132 -7.86 -6.94 8.21
C ASP A 132 -8.41 -5.57 8.64
N ALA A 133 -8.03 -5.11 9.84
CA ALA A 133 -8.41 -3.78 10.32
C ALA A 133 -7.83 -2.68 9.43
N VAL A 134 -6.55 -2.80 9.07
CA VAL A 134 -5.88 -1.87 8.14
C VAL A 134 -6.55 -1.88 6.77
N ILE A 135 -6.86 -3.05 6.20
CA ILE A 135 -7.52 -3.17 4.89
C ILE A 135 -8.90 -2.51 4.92
N GLN A 136 -9.67 -2.70 6.00
CA GLN A 136 -10.98 -2.11 6.13
C GLN A 136 -10.89 -0.57 6.14
N GLU A 137 -10.07 -0.01 7.04
CA GLU A 137 -9.92 1.44 7.16
C GLU A 137 -9.31 2.07 5.91
N ALA A 138 -8.34 1.40 5.27
CA ALA A 138 -7.75 1.87 4.02
C ALA A 138 -8.75 1.85 2.85
N ALA A 139 -9.59 0.81 2.76
CA ALA A 139 -10.60 0.73 1.71
C ALA A 139 -11.67 1.83 1.88
N GLU A 140 -12.09 2.10 3.11
CA GLU A 140 -13.04 3.18 3.43
C GLU A 140 -12.42 4.54 3.08
N LEU A 141 -11.19 4.82 3.55
CA LEU A 141 -10.51 6.09 3.27
C LEU A 141 -10.34 6.32 1.76
N VAL A 142 -9.81 5.33 1.02
CA VAL A 142 -9.56 5.46 -0.43
C VAL A 142 -10.85 5.68 -1.23
N ASP A 143 -11.99 5.16 -0.79
CA ASP A 143 -13.29 5.41 -1.43
C ASP A 143 -13.77 6.86 -1.21
N ASP A 144 -13.43 7.45 -0.06
CA ASP A 144 -13.78 8.82 0.33
C ASP A 144 -12.84 9.89 -0.26
N LEU A 145 -11.65 9.51 -0.74
CA LEU A 145 -10.68 10.45 -1.31
C LEU A 145 -11.17 11.04 -2.64
N ASP A 146 -11.27 12.37 -2.70
CA ASP A 146 -11.48 13.11 -3.94
C ASP A 146 -10.15 13.42 -4.63
N PHE A 147 -9.71 12.51 -5.49
CA PHE A 147 -8.50 12.67 -6.30
C PHE A 147 -8.65 13.69 -7.45
N ASP A 148 -9.86 14.16 -7.74
CA ASP A 148 -10.15 15.11 -8.81
C ASP A 148 -10.43 16.53 -8.26
N ALA A 149 -10.38 16.70 -6.93
CA ALA A 149 -10.51 18.01 -6.30
C ALA A 149 -9.40 18.94 -6.82
N PRO A 150 -9.74 20.14 -7.32
CA PRO A 150 -8.72 21.11 -7.67
C PRO A 150 -7.94 21.42 -6.39
N HIS A 151 -6.65 21.08 -6.37
CA HIS A 151 -5.74 21.60 -5.37
C HIS A 151 -5.86 23.11 -5.42
N GLU A 152 -6.41 23.71 -4.37
CA GLU A 152 -6.37 25.16 -4.18
C GLU A 152 -4.89 25.50 -4.01
N ASP A 153 -4.22 25.74 -5.13
CA ASP A 153 -2.99 26.52 -5.16
C ASP A 153 -3.36 27.86 -4.53
N ASP A 154 -2.92 28.07 -3.29
CA ASP A 154 -3.01 29.34 -2.58
C ASP A 154 -2.50 30.47 -3.50
N GLU A 155 -3.45 31.19 -4.12
CA GLU A 155 -3.22 32.52 -4.65
C GLU A 155 -3.04 33.47 -3.45
N ASP A 156 -1.79 33.84 -3.14
CA ASP A 156 -1.41 35.20 -2.71
C ASP A 156 0.11 35.46 -2.76
#